data_AF-A0A3D1ZEZ2-F1
#
_entry.id   AF-A0A3D1ZEZ2-F1
#
_cell.length_a   1.000
_cell.length_b   1.000
_cell.length_c   1.000
_cell.angle_alpha   90.00
_cell.angle_beta   90.00
_cell.angle_gamma   90.00
#
_symmetry.space_group_name_H-M   'P 1'
#
loop_
_entity.id
_entity.type
_entity.pdbx_description
1 polymer ?
#
loop_
_entity_poly.entity_id
_entity_poly.type
_entity_poly.pdbx_seq_one_letter_code
_entity_poly.pdbx_strand_id
1 'polypeptide(L)' 'MTTEMEKAGIPVAQVTPMTLVAETVGSNRIIRGRSIVHPLGDVDLAPEEEHELRRMLVQRALDALAS' A
#
# COMPACT_ATOMS: atom_id res chain seq x y z
N MET A 1 -3.49 6.53 -12.23
CA MET A 1 -2.50 7.48 -11.67
C MET A 1 -1.15 6.79 -11.47
N THR A 2 -1.07 5.67 -10.75
CA THR A 2 0.15 4.86 -10.59
C THR A 2 0.84 4.57 -11.91
N THR A 3 0.12 4.02 -12.89
CA THR A 3 0.64 3.72 -14.24
C THR A 3 1.25 4.93 -14.94
N GLU A 4 0.64 6.11 -14.80
CA GLU A 4 1.14 7.34 -15.45
C GLU A 4 2.37 7.92 -14.75
N MET A 5 2.45 7.80 -13.42
CA MET A 5 3.64 8.18 -12.66
C MET A 5 4.84 7.28 -13.01
N GLU A 6 4.61 5.97 -13.14
CA GLU A 6 5.64 5.01 -13.56
C GLU A 6 6.15 5.32 -14.98
N LYS A 7 5.24 5.62 -15.92
CA LYS A 7 5.61 6.08 -17.28
C LYS A 7 6.43 7.36 -17.28
N ALA A 8 6.22 8.25 -16.31
CA ALA A 8 7.00 9.46 -16.11
C ALA A 8 8.34 9.22 -15.39
N GLY A 9 8.70 7.96 -15.09
CA GLY A 9 9.94 7.60 -14.39
C GLY A 9 9.89 7.80 -12.88
N ILE A 10 8.69 7.98 -12.29
CA ILE A 10 8.50 8.12 -10.85
C ILE A 10 8.05 6.77 -10.29
N PRO A 11 8.85 6.09 -9.46
CA PRO A 11 8.47 4.81 -8.91
C PRO A 11 7.32 4.95 -7.90
N VAL A 12 6.31 4.08 -8.00
CA VAL A 12 5.12 4.11 -7.13
C VAL A 12 4.84 2.75 -6.52
N ALA A 13 4.60 2.74 -5.21
CA ALA A 13 4.03 1.62 -4.48
C ALA A 13 2.60 1.99 -4.06
N GLN A 14 1.62 1.20 -4.48
CA GLN A 14 0.21 1.42 -4.19
C GLN A 14 -0.23 0.55 -3.02
N VAL A 15 -0.56 1.17 -1.89
CA VAL A 15 -1.20 0.47 -0.76
C VAL A 15 -2.72 0.57 -0.90
N THR A 16 -3.40 -0.58 -1.03
CA THR A 16 -4.87 -0.61 -1.20
C THR A 16 -5.46 -1.97 -0.79
N PRO A 17 -6.66 -2.00 -0.18
CA PRO A 17 -7.40 -3.25 0.05
C PRO A 17 -7.99 -3.83 -1.24
N MET A 18 -8.17 -3.02 -2.29
CA MET A 18 -8.75 -3.43 -3.59
C MET A 18 -7.65 -3.88 -4.56
N THR A 19 -6.90 -4.92 -4.19
CA THR A 19 -5.73 -5.38 -4.97
C THR A 19 -6.08 -5.79 -6.40
N LEU A 20 -7.20 -6.48 -6.60
CA LEU A 20 -7.66 -6.91 -7.93
C LEU A 20 -7.94 -5.73 -8.87
N VAL A 21 -8.51 -4.64 -8.35
CA VAL A 21 -8.76 -3.42 -9.13
C VAL A 21 -7.43 -2.78 -9.51
N ALA A 22 -6.48 -2.70 -8.57
CA ALA A 22 -5.15 -2.16 -8.81
C ALA A 22 -4.37 -2.96 -9.86
N GLU A 23 -4.47 -4.29 -9.84
CA GLU A 23 -3.88 -5.17 -10.86
C GLU A 23 -4.50 -4.90 -12.23
N THR A 24 -5.83 -4.83 -12.31
CA THR A 24 -6.57 -4.62 -13.57
C THR A 24 -6.20 -3.29 -14.25
N VAL A 25 -5.88 -2.25 -13.49
CA VAL A 25 -5.47 -0.94 -14.04
C VAL A 25 -3.96 -0.81 -14.29
N GLY A 26 -3.19 -1.89 -14.07
CA GLY A 26 -1.76 -1.95 -14.38
C GLY A 26 -0.84 -1.38 -13.30
N SER A 27 -1.19 -1.48 -12.03
CA SER A 27 -0.31 -1.09 -10.94
C SER A 27 0.79 -2.14 -10.71
N ASN A 28 2.05 -1.73 -10.74
CA ASN A 28 3.20 -2.64 -10.72
C ASN A 28 3.55 -3.17 -9.33
N ARG A 29 3.38 -2.34 -8.29
CA ARG A 29 3.79 -2.63 -6.91
C ARG A 29 2.61 -2.42 -5.99
N ILE A 30 1.92 -3.51 -5.64
CA ILE A 30 0.68 -3.48 -4.87
C ILE A 30 0.90 -4.07 -3.50
N ILE A 31 0.60 -3.29 -2.46
CA ILE A 31 0.62 -3.72 -1.07
C ILE A 31 -0.82 -3.83 -0.61
N ARG A 32 -1.20 -5.00 -0.09
CA ARG A 32 -2.54 -5.22 0.43
C ARG A 32 -2.75 -4.40 1.70
N GLY A 33 -3.67 -3.44 1.62
CA GLY A 33 -4.16 -2.67 2.77
C GLY A 33 -5.08 -3.50 3.66
N ARG A 34 -5.27 -3.05 4.91
CA ARG A 34 -6.00 -3.77 5.95
C ARG A 34 -7.51 -3.83 5.70
N SER A 35 -8.12 -2.67 5.45
CA SER A 35 -9.56 -2.54 5.22
C SER A 35 -9.87 -1.38 4.27
N ILE A 36 -11.12 -1.27 3.82
CA ILE A 36 -11.57 -0.17 2.95
C ILE A 36 -11.60 1.16 3.70
N VAL A 37 -12.09 1.16 4.95
CA VAL A 37 -12.23 2.38 5.76
C VAL A 37 -10.89 2.81 6.37
N HIS A 38 -10.08 1.84 6.79
CA HIS A 38 -8.75 2.04 7.36
C HIS A 38 -7.71 1.24 6.56
N PRO A 39 -7.24 1.74 5.40
CA PRO A 39 -6.31 1.01 4.55
C PRO A 39 -4.97 0.68 5.21
N LEU A 40 -4.53 1.54 6.13
CA LEU A 40 -3.24 1.44 6.80
C LEU A 40 -3.33 1.13 8.31
N GLY A 41 -4.53 1.02 8.87
CA GLY A 41 -4.71 0.88 10.31
C GLY A 41 -5.86 -0.06 10.66
N ASP A 42 -6.04 -0.29 11.95
CA ASP A 42 -7.07 -1.14 12.50
C ASP A 42 -7.51 -0.55 13.85
N VAL A 43 -8.79 -0.17 13.95
CA VAL A 43 -9.34 0.54 15.12
C VAL A 43 -9.59 -0.38 16.31
N ASP A 44 -9.60 -1.69 16.07
CA ASP A 44 -9.84 -2.70 17.09
C ASP A 44 -8.55 -3.13 17.82
N LEU A 45 -7.39 -2.68 17.33
CA LEU A 45 -6.08 -2.97 17.94
C LEU A 45 -5.73 -2.00 19.07
N ALA A 46 -4.90 -2.45 20.00
CA ALA A 46 -4.29 -1.55 20.97
C ALA A 46 -3.39 -0.51 20.25
N PRO A 47 -3.21 0.70 20.80
CA PRO A 47 -2.46 1.77 20.14
C PRO A 47 -1.05 1.37 19.67
N GLU A 48 -0.35 0.56 20.47
CA GLU A 48 0.99 0.07 20.15
C GLU A 48 0.96 -0.93 18.98
N GLU A 49 0.00 -1.85 18.97
CA GLU A 49 -0.15 -2.85 17.89
C GLU A 49 -0.59 -2.19 16.58
N GLU A 50 -1.48 -1.21 16.65
CA GLU A 50 -1.91 -0.41 15.50
C GLU A 50 -0.74 0.37 14.89
N HIS A 51 0.12 0.92 15.76
CA HIS A 51 1.32 1.64 15.32
C HIS A 51 2.33 0.71 14.63
N GLU A 52 2.55 -0.49 15.16
CA GLU A 52 3.42 -1.48 14.52
C GLU A 52 2.83 -1.99 13.20
N LEU A 53 1.50 -2.16 13.11
CA LEU A 53 0.82 -2.46 11.86
C LEU A 53 1.08 -1.39 10.79
N ARG A 54 0.90 -0.11 11.16
CA ARG A 54 1.18 1.03 10.26
C ARG A 54 2.62 1.02 9.78
N ARG A 55 3.57 0.84 10.70
CA ARG A 55 5.01 0.76 10.36
C ARG A 55 5.31 -0.38 9.40
N MET A 56 4.76 -1.56 9.66
CA MET A 56 4.96 -2.74 8.82
C MET A 56 4.42 -2.51 7.40
N LEU A 57 3.23 -1.93 7.25
CA LEU A 57 2.66 -1.64 5.92
C LEU A 57 3.49 -0.61 5.15
N VAL A 58 3.93 0.47 5.82
CA VAL A 58 4.78 1.48 5.20
C VAL A 58 6.15 0.91 4.82
N GLN A 59 6.76 0.11 5.70
CA GLN A 59 8.04 -0.53 5.42
C GLN A 59 7.94 -1.43 4.18
N ARG A 60 6.90 -2.25 4.06
CA ARG A 60 6.68 -3.09 2.87
C ARG A 60 6.51 -2.26 1.59
N ALA A 61 5.89 -1.08 1.69
CA ALA A 61 5.77 -0.19 0.54
C ALA A 61 7.12 0.42 0.14
N LEU A 62 7.95 0.80 1.12
CA LEU A 62 9.29 1.31 0.87
C LEU A 62 10.22 0.24 0.30
N ASP A 63 10.16 -0.98 0.83
CA ASP A 63 10.94 -2.12 0.32
C ASP A 63 10.58 -2.42 -1.14
N ALA A 64 9.29 -2.33 -1.49
CA ALA A 64 8.83 -2.47 -2.87
C ALA A 64 9.28 -1.33 -3.79
N LEU A 65 9.58 -0.14 -3.26
CA LEU A 65 10.15 0.96 -4.05
C LEU A 65 11.64 0.76 -4.32
N ALA A 66 12.34 0.03 -3.45
CA ALA A 66 13.77 -0.25 -3.57
C ALA A 66 14.11 -1.39 -4.54
N SER A 67 13.10 -2.14 -5.01
CA SER A 67 13.23 -3.23 -6.00
C SER A 67 13.12 -2.75 -7.44
#